data_AF-A0A1A9AL10-F1
#
_entry.id   AF-A0A1A9AL10-F1
#
_cell.length_a   1.000
_cell.length_b   1.000
_cell.length_c   1.000
_cell.angle_alpha   90.00
_cell.angle_beta   90.00
_cell.angle_gamma   90.00
#
_symmetry.space_group_name_H-M   'P 1'
#
loop_
_entity.id
_entity.type
_entity.pdbx_description
1 polymer ?
#
loop_
_entity_poly.entity_id
_entity_poly.type
_entity_poly.pdbx_seq_one_letter_code
_entity_poly.pdbx_strand_id
1 'polypeptide(L)'
;MANNTGYTTQTHNIDVNVFITFIQGDIKNLILKYGHKNCGLKHEELCKEIKKIIPEKKKIIFKHMDATSIQKWDSEWRRKRNEFFNKLFQEEGFTYMCDSKNKNNNPSINQLLSKHIDFCKKKDERRASVVKNPKYSECVQYNSWIDTQRQSFTNEYLINVKASKRETVQSYFSTKKHPEGYNPLTTYQGIKLDCEIYNPA
;
A
#
# COMPACT_ATOMS: atom_id res chain seq x y z
N MET A 1 -45.34 32.38 21.94
CA MET A 1 -44.56 31.40 22.73
C MET A 1 -43.50 30.82 21.81
N ALA A 2 -42.24 31.24 22.00
CA ALA A 2 -41.13 30.78 21.20
C ALA A 2 -40.76 29.36 21.65
N ASN A 3 -40.96 28.38 20.77
CA ASN A 3 -40.45 27.04 20.99
C ASN A 3 -38.94 27.09 20.77
N ASN A 4 -38.22 27.13 21.89
CA ASN A 4 -36.77 27.04 21.97
C ASN A 4 -36.28 25.90 21.06
N THR A 5 -35.57 26.30 20.03
CA THR A 5 -34.67 25.49 19.21
C THR A 5 -33.87 24.57 20.12
N GLY A 6 -34.12 23.26 20.02
CA GLY A 6 -33.33 22.22 20.68
C GLY A 6 -31.93 22.14 20.08
N TYR A 7 -31.10 23.14 20.37
CA TYR A 7 -29.66 23.01 20.24
C TYR A 7 -29.21 21.98 21.27
N THR A 8 -28.92 20.77 20.80
CA THR A 8 -28.26 19.76 21.63
C THR A 8 -26.94 20.33 22.13
N THR A 9 -26.85 20.59 23.43
CA THR A 9 -25.65 21.00 24.17
C THR A 9 -24.59 19.88 24.27
N GLN A 10 -24.46 19.03 23.23
CA GLN A 10 -23.45 17.99 23.18
C GLN A 10 -22.14 18.55 22.60
N THR A 11 -21.48 19.41 23.36
CA THR A 11 -20.08 19.84 23.10
C THR A 11 -19.07 18.69 23.21
N HIS A 12 -19.53 17.49 23.58
CA HIS A 12 -18.72 16.29 23.81
C HIS A 12 -18.98 15.15 22.82
N ASN A 13 -19.77 15.36 21.77
CA ASN A 13 -20.06 14.35 20.75
C ASN A 13 -19.37 14.71 19.42
N ILE A 14 -18.41 13.88 18.99
CA ILE A 14 -17.71 14.04 17.72
C ILE A 14 -18.19 12.95 16.78
N ASP A 15 -18.60 13.28 15.55
CA ASP A 15 -19.03 12.27 14.58
C ASP A 15 -17.84 11.38 14.14
N VAL A 16 -18.08 10.07 13.96
CA VAL A 16 -17.09 9.12 13.42
C VAL A 16 -16.54 9.56 12.05
N ASN A 17 -17.33 10.24 11.24
CA ASN A 17 -16.92 10.76 9.95
C ASN A 17 -15.79 11.80 10.08
N VAL A 18 -15.76 12.59 11.15
CA VAL A 18 -14.65 13.52 11.44
C VAL A 18 -13.35 12.75 11.63
N PHE A 19 -13.40 11.64 12.37
CA PHE A 19 -12.25 10.76 12.56
C PHE A 19 -11.81 10.08 11.26
N ILE A 20 -12.77 9.60 10.45
CA ILE A 20 -12.49 9.02 9.13
C ILE A 20 -11.72 9.99 8.27
N THR A 21 -12.18 11.24 8.13
CA THR A 21 -11.48 12.29 7.39
C THR A 21 -10.10 12.56 7.97
N PHE A 22 -9.98 12.58 9.29
CA PHE A 22 -8.72 12.82 9.99
C PHE A 22 -7.65 11.76 9.70
N ILE A 23 -8.01 10.48 9.58
CA ILE A 23 -7.05 9.39 9.36
C ILE A 23 -6.86 9.01 7.89
N GLN A 24 -7.77 9.43 7.00
CA GLN A 24 -7.77 9.00 5.60
C GLN A 24 -6.45 9.34 4.89
N GLY A 25 -5.95 10.57 5.07
CA GLY A 25 -4.67 10.99 4.48
C GLY A 25 -3.48 10.18 4.99
N ASP A 26 -3.43 9.92 6.30
CA ASP A 26 -2.36 9.11 6.90
C ASP A 26 -2.35 7.68 6.33
N ILE A 27 -3.52 7.05 6.19
CA ILE A 27 -3.62 5.69 5.66
C ILE A 27 -3.26 5.67 4.16
N LYS A 28 -3.68 6.65 3.36
CA LYS A 28 -3.26 6.76 1.95
C LYS A 28 -1.73 6.88 1.83
N ASN A 29 -1.12 7.72 2.67
CA ASN A 29 0.34 7.87 2.71
C ASN A 29 1.03 6.55 3.08
N LEU A 30 0.47 5.78 4.02
CA LEU A 30 1.00 4.45 4.32
C LEU A 30 0.86 3.48 3.13
N ILE A 31 -0.29 3.46 2.44
CA ILE A 31 -0.48 2.63 1.24
C ILE A 31 0.55 3.00 0.17
N LEU A 32 0.77 4.29 -0.08
CA LEU A 32 1.80 4.76 -1.01
C LEU A 32 3.21 4.36 -0.54
N LYS A 33 3.51 4.44 0.77
CA LYS A 33 4.80 4.06 1.34
C LYS A 33 5.08 2.55 1.20
N TYR A 34 4.08 1.72 1.47
CA TYR A 34 4.23 0.26 1.52
C TYR A 34 3.79 -0.47 0.25
N GLY A 35 3.24 0.25 -0.73
CA GLY A 35 2.68 -0.36 -1.94
C GLY A 35 3.14 0.29 -3.23
N HIS A 36 2.80 -0.40 -4.31
CA HIS A 36 2.91 0.08 -5.67
C HIS A 36 1.78 -0.56 -6.48
N LYS A 37 0.88 0.25 -7.07
CA LYS A 37 -0.39 -0.21 -7.66
C LYS A 37 -0.26 -1.37 -8.67
N ASN A 38 0.87 -1.45 -9.37
CA ASN A 38 1.13 -2.48 -10.38
C ASN A 38 1.98 -3.64 -9.85
N CYS A 39 2.52 -3.56 -8.62
CA CYS A 39 3.49 -4.53 -8.12
C CYS A 39 3.07 -5.24 -6.84
N GLY A 40 2.29 -4.59 -5.97
CA GLY A 40 1.72 -5.19 -4.77
C GLY A 40 1.75 -4.28 -3.55
N LEU A 41 1.44 -4.85 -2.38
CA LEU A 41 1.36 -4.15 -1.11
C LEU A 41 2.03 -4.96 0.01
N LYS A 42 2.92 -4.34 0.78
CA LYS A 42 3.52 -4.93 1.99
C LYS A 42 2.49 -4.97 3.12
N HIS A 43 1.55 -5.91 3.04
CA HIS A 43 0.38 -5.97 3.92
C HIS A 43 0.76 -6.07 5.40
N GLU A 44 1.80 -6.84 5.76
CA GLU A 44 2.14 -7.04 7.15
C GLU A 44 2.59 -5.74 7.82
N GLU A 45 3.56 -5.04 7.23
CA GLU A 45 4.10 -3.78 7.72
C GLU A 45 3.05 -2.68 7.69
N LEU A 46 2.30 -2.55 6.58
CA LEU A 46 1.21 -1.59 6.46
C LEU A 46 0.17 -1.77 7.58
N CYS A 47 -0.28 -3.00 7.80
CA CYS A 47 -1.29 -3.27 8.81
C CYS A 47 -0.78 -3.07 10.23
N LYS A 48 0.52 -3.30 10.50
CA LYS A 48 1.15 -2.95 11.77
C LYS A 48 1.11 -1.45 12.01
N GLU A 49 1.43 -0.64 11.00
CA GLU A 49 1.40 0.83 11.11
C GLU A 49 -0.02 1.37 11.25
N ILE A 50 -0.99 0.86 10.48
CA ILE A 50 -2.41 1.21 10.65
C ILE A 50 -2.88 0.89 12.08
N LYS A 51 -2.54 -0.28 12.62
CA LYS A 51 -2.90 -0.67 13.99
C LYS A 51 -2.32 0.25 15.07
N LYS A 52 -1.22 0.95 14.79
CA LYS A 52 -0.64 1.96 15.70
C LYS A 52 -1.32 3.32 15.56
N ILE A 53 -1.52 3.79 14.33
CA ILE A 53 -2.08 5.13 14.07
C ILE A 53 -3.51 5.26 14.59
N ILE A 54 -4.36 4.23 14.41
CA ILE A 54 -5.77 4.30 14.84
C ILE A 54 -5.93 4.63 16.33
N PRO A 55 -5.35 3.88 17.28
CA PRO A 55 -5.49 4.20 18.70
C PRO A 55 -4.84 5.54 19.07
N GLU A 56 -3.73 5.93 18.45
CA GLU A 56 -3.10 7.24 18.68
C GLU A 56 -4.03 8.39 18.28
N LYS A 57 -4.64 8.30 17.09
CA LYS A 57 -5.56 9.31 16.59
C LYS A 57 -6.87 9.33 17.39
N LYS A 58 -7.35 8.17 17.86
CA LYS A 58 -8.49 8.09 18.79
C LYS A 58 -8.24 8.85 20.08
N LYS A 59 -7.04 8.73 20.68
CA LYS A 59 -6.69 9.48 21.89
C LYS A 59 -6.81 10.99 21.71
N ILE A 60 -6.57 11.51 20.51
CA ILE A 60 -6.67 12.95 20.24
C ILE A 60 -8.14 13.38 20.28
N ILE A 61 -9.03 12.68 19.57
CA ILE A 61 -10.46 13.02 19.55
C ILE A 61 -11.13 12.79 20.91
N PHE A 62 -10.75 11.73 21.63
CA PHE A 62 -11.36 11.37 22.91
C PHE A 62 -11.07 12.38 24.03
N LYS A 63 -10.02 13.23 23.90
CA LYS A 63 -9.77 14.32 24.85
C LYS A 63 -10.92 15.34 24.94
N HIS A 64 -11.78 15.38 23.92
CA HIS A 64 -12.88 16.34 23.83
C HIS A 64 -14.25 15.69 24.13
N MET A 65 -14.27 14.40 24.47
CA MET A 65 -15.49 13.61 24.64
C MET A 65 -15.62 13.09 26.06
N ASP A 66 -16.86 12.91 26.53
CA ASP A 66 -17.14 12.21 27.79
C ASP A 66 -17.20 10.69 27.59
N ALA A 67 -17.21 9.94 28.69
CA ALA A 67 -17.19 8.47 28.65
C ALA A 67 -18.38 7.87 27.88
N THR A 68 -19.58 8.45 28.04
CA THR A 68 -20.80 8.01 27.37
C THR A 68 -20.71 8.21 25.85
N SER A 69 -20.18 9.35 25.42
CA SER A 69 -19.98 9.67 24.00
C SER A 69 -18.90 8.80 23.39
N ILE A 70 -17.82 8.51 24.11
CA ILE A 70 -16.76 7.58 23.66
C ILE A 70 -17.33 6.18 23.41
N GLN A 71 -18.17 5.64 24.30
CA GLN A 71 -18.76 4.30 24.13
C GLN A 71 -19.67 4.21 22.89
N LYS A 72 -20.51 5.23 22.68
CA LYS A 72 -21.36 5.33 21.48
C LYS A 72 -20.51 5.44 20.22
N TRP A 73 -19.50 6.30 20.26
CA TRP A 73 -18.57 6.52 19.16
C TRP A 73 -17.82 5.24 18.78
N ASP A 74 -17.31 4.49 19.75
CA ASP A 74 -16.57 3.24 19.49
C ASP A 74 -17.46 2.18 18.83
N SER A 75 -18.74 2.13 19.20
CA SER A 75 -19.73 1.24 18.58
C SER A 75 -19.99 1.63 17.12
N GLU A 76 -20.19 2.92 16.86
CA GLU A 76 -20.35 3.44 15.49
C GLU A 76 -19.10 3.22 14.64
N TRP A 77 -17.91 3.47 15.18
CA TRP A 77 -16.66 3.21 14.50
C TRP A 77 -16.50 1.73 14.15
N ARG A 78 -16.79 0.80 15.07
CA ARG A 78 -16.72 -0.65 14.78
C ARG A 78 -17.63 -1.05 13.62
N ARG A 79 -18.82 -0.44 13.51
CA ARG A 79 -19.77 -0.70 12.42
C ARG A 79 -19.26 -0.15 11.08
N LYS A 80 -18.70 1.07 11.05
CA LYS A 80 -18.23 1.74 9.83
C LYS A 80 -16.82 1.33 9.39
N ARG A 81 -15.98 0.83 10.30
CA ARG A 81 -14.55 0.60 10.09
C ARG A 81 -14.24 -0.23 8.84
N ASN A 82 -14.92 -1.37 8.68
CA ASN A 82 -14.63 -2.29 7.57
C ASN A 82 -15.02 -1.68 6.22
N GLU A 83 -16.17 -1.03 6.16
CA GLU A 83 -16.62 -0.31 4.96
C GLU A 83 -15.63 0.78 4.57
N PHE A 84 -15.20 1.59 5.54
CA PHE A 84 -14.18 2.63 5.34
C PHE A 84 -12.89 2.05 4.76
N PHE A 85 -12.30 1.03 5.40
CA PHE A 85 -11.04 0.45 4.94
C PHE A 85 -11.18 -0.23 3.59
N ASN A 86 -12.26 -0.99 3.36
CA ASN A 86 -12.50 -1.64 2.07
C ASN A 86 -12.58 -0.62 0.93
N LYS A 87 -13.38 0.44 1.12
CA LYS A 87 -13.52 1.52 0.13
C LYS A 87 -12.20 2.22 -0.13
N LEU A 88 -11.49 2.61 0.94
CA LEU A 88 -10.22 3.31 0.84
C LEU A 88 -9.17 2.48 0.10
N PHE A 89 -9.02 1.19 0.43
CA PHE A 89 -8.06 0.33 -0.25
C PHE A 89 -8.45 0.10 -1.71
N GLN A 90 -9.74 -0.07 -2.02
CA GLN A 90 -10.22 -0.23 -3.39
C GLN A 90 -9.95 1.00 -4.26
N GLU A 91 -10.12 2.20 -3.71
CA GLU A 91 -9.77 3.48 -4.36
C GLU A 91 -8.27 3.53 -4.69
N GLU A 92 -7.42 3.07 -3.77
CA GLU A 92 -5.95 3.01 -3.95
C GLU A 92 -5.48 1.79 -4.77
N GLY A 93 -6.40 0.92 -5.21
CA GLY A 93 -6.10 -0.22 -6.08
C GLY A 93 -5.67 -1.50 -5.36
N PHE A 94 -6.10 -1.68 -4.11
CA PHE A 94 -5.76 -2.83 -3.27
C PHE A 94 -7.00 -3.43 -2.59
N THR A 95 -6.85 -4.66 -2.09
CA THR A 95 -7.85 -5.31 -1.23
C THR A 95 -7.43 -5.12 0.22
N TYR A 96 -8.38 -4.74 1.09
CA TYR A 96 -8.11 -4.67 2.52
C TYR A 96 -8.01 -6.07 3.15
N MET A 97 -6.86 -6.37 3.77
CA MET A 97 -6.58 -7.69 4.36
C MET A 97 -6.03 -7.61 5.79
N CYS A 98 -6.10 -6.44 6.44
CA CYS A 98 -5.47 -6.30 7.76
C CYS A 98 -6.12 -7.15 8.85
N ASP A 99 -7.41 -7.44 8.71
CA ASP A 99 -8.22 -8.23 9.63
C ASP A 99 -8.42 -9.70 9.18
N SER A 100 -7.81 -10.13 8.06
CA SER A 100 -7.90 -11.52 7.62
C SER A 100 -7.15 -12.46 8.56
N LYS A 101 -7.78 -13.56 8.99
CA LYS A 101 -7.18 -14.58 9.86
C LYS A 101 -6.11 -15.43 9.16
N ASN A 102 -6.16 -15.54 7.83
CA ASN A 102 -5.26 -16.38 7.03
C ASN A 102 -4.10 -15.59 6.46
N LYS A 103 -3.22 -15.07 7.32
CA LYS A 103 -1.93 -14.55 6.84
C LYS A 103 -0.97 -15.72 6.79
N ASN A 104 -0.79 -16.30 5.60
CA ASN A 104 0.38 -17.13 5.35
C ASN A 104 1.60 -16.22 5.55
N ASN A 105 2.20 -16.29 6.73
CA ASN A 105 3.37 -15.49 7.04
C ASN A 105 4.60 -16.28 6.63
N ASN A 106 5.08 -16.04 5.42
CA ASN A 106 6.35 -16.58 4.96
C ASN A 106 7.34 -15.41 4.87
N PRO A 107 8.29 -15.29 5.83
CA PRO A 107 9.24 -14.18 5.87
C PRO A 107 10.06 -14.03 4.59
N SER A 108 10.47 -15.13 3.95
CA SER A 108 11.28 -15.07 2.73
C SER A 108 10.47 -14.57 1.53
N ILE A 109 9.19 -14.96 1.43
CA ILE A 109 8.30 -14.45 0.36
C ILE A 109 7.92 -13.00 0.62
N ASN A 110 7.67 -12.60 1.87
CA ASN A 110 7.42 -11.20 2.24
C ASN A 110 8.65 -10.31 1.93
N GLN A 111 9.85 -10.80 2.18
CA GLN A 111 11.08 -10.11 1.81
C GLN A 111 11.22 -9.99 0.29
N LEU A 112 10.89 -11.04 -0.47
CA LEU A 112 10.89 -11.03 -1.93
C LEU A 112 9.87 -10.04 -2.50
N LEU A 113 8.63 -10.04 -1.99
CA LEU A 113 7.61 -9.04 -2.32
C LEU A 113 8.10 -7.63 -2.03
N SER A 114 8.81 -7.46 -0.90
CA SER A 114 9.32 -6.15 -0.53
C SER A 114 10.35 -5.63 -1.51
N LYS A 115 11.31 -6.47 -1.90
CA LYS A 115 12.31 -6.15 -2.93
C LYS A 115 11.64 -5.81 -4.26
N HIS A 116 10.60 -6.55 -4.64
CA HIS A 116 9.85 -6.31 -5.87
C HIS A 116 9.16 -4.94 -5.89
N ILE A 117 8.49 -4.56 -4.80
CA ILE A 117 7.83 -3.26 -4.67
C ILE A 117 8.86 -2.14 -4.72
N ASP A 118 9.98 -2.29 -4.00
CA ASP A 118 11.05 -1.29 -3.98
C ASP A 118 11.72 -1.14 -5.36
N PHE A 119 11.88 -2.25 -6.09
CA PHE A 119 12.32 -2.24 -7.49
C PHE A 119 11.35 -1.44 -8.36
N CYS A 120 10.04 -1.70 -8.26
CA CYS A 120 9.06 -1.00 -9.10
C CYS A 120 9.07 0.51 -8.90
N LYS A 121 9.18 0.97 -7.64
CA LYS A 121 9.31 2.40 -7.33
C LYS A 121 10.57 3.01 -7.92
N LYS A 122 11.73 2.39 -7.66
CA LYS A 122 13.02 2.85 -8.19
C LYS A 122 13.05 2.84 -9.72
N LYS A 123 12.41 1.85 -10.35
CA LYS A 123 12.29 1.76 -11.81
C LYS A 123 11.52 2.95 -12.35
N ASP A 124 10.37 3.27 -11.78
CA ASP A 124 9.54 4.40 -12.22
C ASP A 124 10.30 5.73 -12.05
N GLU A 125 10.96 5.93 -10.91
CA GLU A 125 11.81 7.11 -10.64
C GLU A 125 12.97 7.23 -11.63
N ARG A 126 13.77 6.18 -11.79
CA ARG A 126 14.93 6.17 -12.69
C ARG A 126 14.52 6.38 -14.15
N ARG A 127 13.46 5.68 -14.59
CA ARG A 127 12.94 5.82 -15.95
C ARG A 127 12.46 7.24 -16.21
N ALA A 128 11.72 7.84 -15.26
CA ALA A 128 11.29 9.24 -15.38
C ALA A 128 12.48 10.21 -15.45
N SER A 129 13.54 9.96 -14.67
CA SER A 129 14.77 10.76 -14.72
C SER A 129 15.47 10.69 -16.08
N VAL A 130 15.64 9.48 -16.64
CA VAL A 130 16.27 9.30 -17.96
C VAL A 130 15.45 9.95 -19.07
N VAL A 131 14.12 9.78 -19.04
CA VAL A 131 13.24 10.38 -20.06
C VAL A 131 13.21 11.91 -19.96
N LYS A 132 13.28 12.47 -18.76
CA LYS A 132 13.28 13.93 -18.55
C LYS A 132 14.57 14.59 -19.03
N ASN A 133 15.71 13.92 -18.90
CA ASN A 133 17.01 14.42 -19.34
C ASN A 133 17.74 13.33 -20.14
N PRO A 134 17.35 13.13 -21.41
CA PRO A 134 17.83 12.01 -22.20
C PRO A 134 19.32 12.14 -22.49
N LYS A 135 20.10 11.28 -21.85
CA LYS A 135 21.53 11.09 -22.11
C LYS A 135 21.78 9.62 -22.40
N TYR A 136 22.51 9.35 -23.48
CA TYR A 136 22.89 7.98 -23.86
C TYR A 136 23.51 7.20 -22.69
N SER A 137 24.47 7.80 -21.98
CA SER A 137 25.15 7.17 -20.83
C SER A 137 24.19 6.80 -19.70
N GLU A 138 23.25 7.68 -19.36
CA GLU A 138 22.23 7.43 -18.32
C GLU A 138 21.26 6.33 -18.73
N CYS A 139 20.89 6.28 -20.02
CA CYS A 139 20.06 5.21 -20.56
C CYS A 139 20.75 3.85 -20.48
N VAL A 140 22.04 3.78 -20.87
CA VAL A 140 22.84 2.55 -20.78
C VAL A 140 22.97 2.09 -19.31
N GLN A 141 23.22 3.01 -18.38
CA GLN A 141 23.28 2.70 -16.96
C GLN A 141 21.92 2.19 -16.43
N TYR A 142 20.81 2.78 -16.84
CA TYR A 142 19.47 2.30 -16.51
C TYR A 142 19.26 0.86 -17.02
N ASN A 143 19.58 0.59 -18.29
CA ASN A 143 19.42 -0.74 -18.88
C ASN A 143 20.28 -1.81 -18.19
N SER A 144 21.52 -1.46 -17.83
CA SER A 144 22.42 -2.32 -17.06
C SER A 144 21.87 -2.61 -15.65
N TRP A 145 21.34 -1.58 -14.98
CA TRP A 145 20.68 -1.73 -13.69
C TRP A 145 19.46 -2.67 -13.79
N ILE A 146 18.64 -2.55 -14.84
CA ILE A 146 17.52 -3.47 -15.09
C ILE A 146 17.97 -4.93 -15.18
N ASP A 147 19.07 -5.22 -15.90
CA ASP A 147 19.57 -6.59 -16.00
C ASP A 147 20.01 -7.16 -14.64
N THR A 148 20.73 -6.36 -13.86
CA THR A 148 21.18 -6.76 -12.52
C THR A 148 20.01 -7.04 -11.60
N GLN A 149 18.99 -6.17 -11.61
CA GLN A 149 17.79 -6.36 -10.79
C GLN A 149 17.00 -7.60 -11.23
N ARG A 150 16.83 -7.82 -12.54
CA ARG A 150 16.14 -8.99 -13.10
C ARG A 150 16.83 -10.29 -12.69
N GLN A 151 18.15 -10.37 -12.83
CA GLN A 151 18.91 -11.56 -12.48
C GLN A 151 18.83 -11.85 -10.98
N SER A 152 19.06 -10.84 -10.14
CA SER A 152 18.97 -10.98 -8.68
C SER A 152 17.58 -11.45 -8.24
N PHE A 153 16.52 -10.81 -8.75
CA PHE A 153 15.15 -11.15 -8.39
C PHE A 153 14.78 -12.56 -8.86
N THR A 154 15.15 -12.93 -10.09
CA THR A 154 14.84 -14.26 -10.65
C THR A 154 15.46 -15.37 -9.80
N ASN A 155 16.72 -15.22 -9.38
CA ASN A 155 17.39 -16.20 -8.54
C ASN A 155 16.67 -16.38 -7.19
N GLU A 156 16.34 -15.28 -6.50
CA GLU A 156 15.62 -15.33 -5.23
C GLU A 156 14.20 -15.88 -5.37
N TYR A 157 13.50 -15.53 -6.47
CA TYR A 157 12.19 -16.07 -6.79
C TYR A 157 12.24 -17.60 -6.97
N LEU A 158 13.21 -18.11 -7.74
CA LEU A 158 13.37 -19.55 -7.95
C LEU A 158 13.70 -20.31 -6.65
N ILE A 159 14.48 -19.71 -5.75
CA ILE A 159 14.76 -20.28 -4.42
C ILE A 159 13.45 -20.41 -3.61
N ASN A 160 12.63 -19.36 -3.58
CA ASN A 160 11.33 -19.39 -2.87
C ASN A 160 10.35 -20.37 -3.52
N VAL A 161 10.30 -20.43 -4.85
CA VAL A 161 9.46 -21.38 -5.61
C VAL A 161 9.90 -22.82 -5.37
N LYS A 162 11.19 -23.09 -5.14
CA LYS A 162 11.68 -24.43 -4.78
C LYS A 162 11.33 -24.79 -3.33
N ALA A 163 11.40 -23.82 -2.42
CA ALA A 163 11.08 -24.02 -0.99
C ALA A 163 9.57 -24.06 -0.70
N SER A 164 8.73 -23.63 -1.63
CA SER A 164 7.27 -23.59 -1.51
C SER A 164 6.63 -24.09 -2.81
N LYS A 165 5.37 -23.76 -3.07
CA LYS A 165 4.73 -23.98 -4.38
C LYS A 165 4.71 -22.67 -5.16
N ARG A 166 4.80 -22.75 -6.49
CA ARG A 166 4.77 -21.57 -7.37
C ARG A 166 3.53 -20.72 -7.11
N GLU A 167 2.37 -21.37 -6.98
CA GLU A 167 1.07 -20.73 -6.76
C GLU A 167 1.07 -19.98 -5.43
N THR A 168 1.66 -20.59 -4.39
CA THR A 168 1.83 -19.95 -3.08
C THR A 168 2.73 -18.74 -3.16
N VAL A 169 3.82 -18.76 -3.93
CA VAL A 169 4.69 -17.57 -4.08
C VAL A 169 3.96 -16.48 -4.85
N GLN A 170 3.31 -16.82 -5.95
CA GLN A 170 2.59 -15.87 -6.81
C GLN A 170 1.42 -15.18 -6.11
N SER A 171 0.73 -15.86 -5.19
CA SER A 171 -0.38 -15.26 -4.44
C SER A 171 0.03 -14.09 -3.54
N TYR A 172 1.31 -13.95 -3.19
CA TYR A 172 1.81 -12.78 -2.44
C TYR A 172 1.92 -11.54 -3.32
N PHE A 173 2.06 -11.72 -4.64
CA PHE A 173 2.14 -10.64 -5.60
C PHE A 173 0.74 -10.33 -6.11
N SER A 174 -0.14 -9.81 -5.25
CA SER A 174 -1.50 -9.45 -5.64
C SER A 174 -1.62 -7.97 -5.99
N THR A 175 -2.50 -7.66 -6.95
CA THR A 175 -2.85 -6.30 -7.35
C THR A 175 -4.34 -6.25 -7.69
N LYS A 176 -4.91 -5.06 -7.91
CA LYS A 176 -6.29 -4.95 -8.41
C LYS A 176 -6.54 -5.75 -9.69
N LYS A 177 -5.56 -5.80 -10.61
CA LYS A 177 -5.67 -6.54 -11.88
C LYS A 177 -5.54 -8.06 -11.67
N HIS A 178 -4.79 -8.46 -10.66
CA HIS A 178 -4.47 -9.84 -10.36
C HIS A 178 -4.71 -10.12 -8.87
N PRO A 179 -5.98 -10.20 -8.43
CA PRO A 179 -6.32 -10.36 -7.01
C PRO A 179 -5.82 -11.68 -6.42
N GLU A 180 -5.79 -12.75 -7.22
CA GLU A 180 -5.28 -14.08 -6.84
C GLU A 180 -3.74 -14.17 -6.90
N GLY A 181 -3.06 -13.10 -7.31
CA GLY A 181 -1.63 -13.10 -7.57
C GLY A 181 -1.28 -13.16 -9.05
N TYR A 182 -0.03 -12.80 -9.38
CA TYR A 182 0.54 -12.94 -10.73
C TYR A 182 1.99 -13.42 -10.65
N ASN A 183 2.55 -13.73 -11.82
CA ASN A 183 3.98 -14.03 -11.94
C ASN A 183 4.80 -12.72 -11.93
N PRO A 184 5.53 -12.38 -10.86
CA PRO A 184 6.27 -11.11 -10.78
C PRO A 184 7.40 -10.98 -11.80
N LEU A 185 7.87 -12.10 -12.38
CA LEU A 185 8.92 -12.08 -13.40
C LEU A 185 8.49 -11.32 -14.66
N THR A 186 7.18 -11.26 -14.96
CA THR A 186 6.68 -10.53 -16.13
C THR A 186 6.92 -9.02 -16.02
N THR A 187 7.04 -8.49 -14.79
CA THR A 187 7.35 -7.07 -14.56
C THR A 187 8.75 -6.67 -15.02
N TYR A 188 9.66 -7.65 -15.19
CA TYR A 188 11.04 -7.43 -15.62
C TYR A 188 11.24 -7.58 -17.13
N GLN A 189 10.17 -7.83 -17.89
CA GLN A 189 10.22 -8.04 -19.34
C GLN A 189 9.89 -6.75 -20.09
N GLY A 190 10.68 -6.42 -21.14
CA GLY A 190 10.39 -5.29 -22.03
C GLY A 190 10.47 -3.90 -21.39
N ILE A 191 11.14 -3.77 -20.25
CA ILE A 191 11.22 -2.50 -19.49
C ILE A 191 12.50 -1.68 -19.73
N LYS A 192 13.40 -2.19 -20.58
CA LYS A 192 14.58 -1.45 -21.04
C LYS A 192 14.16 -0.32 -21.96
N LEU A 193 14.93 0.75 -21.95
CA LEU A 193 14.78 1.85 -22.90
C LEU A 193 15.57 1.52 -24.17
N ASP A 194 15.06 1.91 -25.32
CA ASP A 194 15.89 2.03 -26.51
C ASP A 194 16.84 3.22 -26.26
N CYS A 195 18.15 2.99 -26.28
CA CYS A 195 19.14 4.04 -26.03
C CYS A 195 19.66 4.67 -27.32
N GLU A 196 19.50 4.01 -28.47
CA GLU A 196 20.01 4.54 -29.75
C GLU A 196 19.31 5.84 -30.13
N ILE A 197 18.05 6.03 -29.72
CA ILE A 197 17.32 7.29 -29.89
C ILE A 197 17.94 8.48 -29.12
N TYR A 198 18.87 8.23 -28.20
CA TYR A 198 19.59 9.24 -27.43
C TYR A 198 21.07 9.32 -27.78
N ASN A 199 21.52 8.52 -28.75
CA ASN A 199 22.88 8.54 -29.26
C ASN A 199 23.00 9.71 -30.26
N PRO A 200 23.71 10.81 -29.92
CA PRO A 200 23.98 11.84 -30.90
C PRO A 200 24.92 11.22 -31.94
N ALA A 201 24.42 11.06 -33.17
CA ALA A 201 25.23 10.62 -34.31
C ALA A 201 26.47 11.51 -34.50
#